data_AF-A0A3N5HQQ0-F1
#
_entry.id   AF-A0A3N5HQQ0-F1
#
_cell.length_a   1.000
_cell.length_b   1.000
_cell.length_c   1.000
_cell.angle_alpha   90.00
_cell.angle_beta   90.00
_cell.angle_gamma   90.00
#
_symmetry.space_group_name_H-M   'P 1'
#
loop_
_entity.id
_entity.type
_entity.pdbx_description
1 polymer ?
#
loop_
_entity_poly.entity_id
_entity_poly.type
_entity_poly.pdbx_seq_one_letter_code
_entity_poly.pdbx_strand_id
1 'polypeptide(L)'
;MSRYFCHEHPEVLTLETRVVNARPGAVVLEQTPFHPGGGGQLADRGVLRWNGGEAVVTGFELTEGRLWHRLATPGEPSGRVEVVVDPTFRTMMTELHTGTHVLNALVYQQFQGALVTGAQLNDDGTARMDFDLPDADNDRLRALEA
;
A
#
# COMPACT_ATOMS: atom_id res chain seq x y z
N MET A 1 -14.38 4.44 -6.54
CA MET A 1 -12.96 4.18 -6.19
C MET A 1 -12.29 3.54 -7.39
N SER A 2 -11.06 3.94 -7.71
CA SER A 2 -10.28 3.23 -8.73
C SER A 2 -10.07 1.79 -8.26
N ARG A 3 -10.47 0.82 -9.08
CA ARG A 3 -10.25 -0.60 -8.77
C ARG A 3 -8.82 -0.93 -9.20
N TYR A 4 -7.91 -1.01 -8.22
CA TYR A 4 -6.52 -1.37 -8.50
C TYR A 4 -6.40 -2.85 -8.83
N PHE A 5 -5.50 -3.20 -9.74
CA PHE A 5 -5.23 -4.58 -10.14
C PHE A 5 -4.87 -5.45 -8.94
N CYS A 6 -4.07 -4.94 -7.99
CA CYS A 6 -3.70 -5.66 -6.77
C CYS A 6 -4.88 -5.98 -5.83
N HIS A 7 -6.04 -5.34 -5.98
CA HIS A 7 -7.25 -5.71 -5.22
C HIS A 7 -7.95 -6.92 -5.83
N GLU A 8 -7.82 -7.14 -7.14
CA GLU A 8 -8.41 -8.29 -7.85
C GLU A 8 -7.45 -9.48 -7.90
N HIS A 9 -6.15 -9.20 -7.85
CA HIS A 9 -5.06 -10.17 -7.98
C HIS A 9 -4.00 -9.97 -6.87
N PRO A 10 -4.36 -10.11 -5.58
CA PRO A 10 -3.46 -9.82 -4.46
C PRO A 10 -2.20 -10.70 -4.42
N GLU A 11 -2.27 -11.91 -4.99
CA GLU A 11 -1.17 -12.88 -5.08
C GLU A 11 -0.14 -12.55 -6.17
N VAL A 12 -0.48 -11.67 -7.12
CA VAL A 12 0.40 -11.32 -8.24
C VAL A 12 1.36 -10.22 -7.81
N LEU A 13 2.60 -10.63 -7.50
CA LEU A 13 3.68 -9.72 -7.09
C LEU A 13 4.68 -9.43 -8.21
N THR A 14 4.68 -10.24 -9.27
CA THR A 14 5.43 -9.99 -10.50
C THR A 14 4.47 -9.97 -11.67
N LEU A 15 4.53 -8.94 -12.52
CA LEU A 15 3.63 -8.76 -13.65
C LEU A 15 4.36 -8.23 -14.88
N GLU A 16 4.22 -8.92 -16.00
CA GLU A 16 4.54 -8.34 -17.31
C GLU A 16 3.38 -7.44 -17.77
N THR A 17 3.68 -6.19 -18.09
CA THR A 17 2.69 -5.17 -18.49
C THR A 17 3.25 -4.28 -19.59
N ARG A 18 2.44 -3.31 -20.06
CA ARG A 18 2.85 -2.34 -21.07
C ARG A 18 2.94 -0.94 -20.49
N VAL A 19 3.92 -0.18 -20.98
CA VAL A 19 3.99 1.27 -20.74
C VAL A 19 2.93 1.97 -21.59
N VAL A 20 2.08 2.75 -20.92
CA VAL A 20 1.06 3.60 -21.54
C VAL A 20 1.57 5.01 -21.78
N ASN A 21 2.41 5.52 -20.87
CA ASN A 21 3.06 6.83 -21.01
C ASN A 21 4.36 6.85 -20.21
N ALA A 22 5.32 7.68 -20.63
CA ALA A 22 6.57 7.86 -19.91
C ALA A 22 7.01 9.34 -19.98
N ARG A 23 7.71 9.76 -18.93
CA ARG A 23 8.45 11.02 -18.87
C ARG A 23 9.72 10.79 -18.05
N PRO A 24 10.74 11.68 -18.10
CA PRO A 24 11.94 11.50 -17.31
C PRO A 24 11.63 11.22 -15.82
N GLY A 25 11.98 10.02 -15.37
CA GLY A 25 11.82 9.60 -13.97
C GLY A 25 10.40 9.17 -13.56
N ALA A 26 9.45 9.02 -14.50
CA ALA A 26 8.14 8.45 -14.17
C ALA A 26 7.45 7.75 -15.34
N VAL A 27 6.65 6.72 -15.02
CA VAL A 27 5.94 5.91 -16.02
C VAL A 27 4.49 5.64 -15.63
N VAL A 28 3.61 5.54 -16.61
CA VAL A 28 2.24 5.03 -16.47
C VAL A 28 2.19 3.65 -17.10
N LEU A 29 1.66 2.69 -16.37
CA LEU A 29 1.53 1.29 -16.77
C LEU A 29 0.07 0.97 -17.09
N GLU A 30 -0.16 0.03 -18.01
CA GLU A 30 -1.49 -0.47 -18.36
C GLU A 30 -2.14 -1.17 -17.16
N GLN A 31 -1.35 -1.97 -16.46
CA GLN A 31 -1.69 -2.62 -15.19
C GLN A 31 -0.48 -2.55 -14.26
N THR A 32 -0.74 -2.53 -12.95
CA THR A 32 0.33 -2.51 -11.94
C THR A 32 -0.02 -3.39 -10.74
N PRO A 33 0.86 -4.31 -10.33
CA PRO A 33 0.68 -5.08 -9.10
C PRO A 33 0.94 -4.24 -7.85
N PHE A 34 1.47 -3.02 -7.97
CA PHE A 34 1.70 -2.14 -6.82
C PHE A 34 0.40 -1.58 -6.23
N HIS A 35 0.31 -1.60 -4.90
CA HIS A 35 -0.59 -0.79 -4.11
C HIS A 35 0.04 0.61 -3.90
N PRO A 36 -0.59 1.69 -4.38
CA PRO A 36 0.01 3.03 -4.33
C PRO A 36 -0.01 3.69 -2.94
N GLY A 37 -0.51 2.97 -1.92
CA GLY A 37 -0.74 3.48 -0.57
C GLY A 37 -2.15 4.06 -0.40
N GLY A 38 -2.49 4.38 0.85
CA GLY A 38 -3.80 4.91 1.22
C GLY A 38 -4.38 4.22 2.46
N GLY A 39 -5.32 4.88 3.12
CA GLY A 39 -5.96 4.34 4.32
C GLY A 39 -5.01 4.05 5.48
N GLY A 40 -3.88 4.75 5.56
CA GLY A 40 -2.82 4.52 6.55
C GLY A 40 -1.75 3.52 6.10
N GLN A 41 -1.99 2.69 5.08
CA GLN A 41 -0.99 1.78 4.53
C GLN A 41 -0.01 2.50 3.61
N LEU A 42 1.28 2.23 3.80
CA LEU A 42 2.33 2.74 2.93
C LEU A 42 2.22 2.15 1.53
N ALA A 43 2.75 2.89 0.55
CA ALA A 43 2.85 2.39 -0.81
C ALA A 43 3.85 1.23 -0.88
N ASP A 44 3.61 0.31 -1.79
CA ASP A 44 4.55 -0.77 -2.02
C ASP A 44 5.91 -0.31 -2.52
N ARG A 45 6.88 -1.19 -2.31
CA ARG A 45 8.25 -1.08 -2.79
C ARG A 45 8.49 -2.09 -3.88
N GLY A 46 9.44 -1.80 -4.76
CA GLY A 46 9.83 -2.73 -5.81
C GLY A 46 10.58 -2.07 -6.94
N VAL A 47 10.68 -2.81 -8.05
CA VAL A 47 11.44 -2.41 -9.23
C VAL A 47 10.62 -2.56 -10.50
N LEU A 48 11.02 -1.80 -11.51
CA LEU A 48 10.55 -1.92 -12.87
C LEU A 48 11.73 -2.31 -13.76
N ARG A 49 11.58 -3.36 -14.58
CA ARG A 49 12.59 -3.86 -15.52
C ARG A 49 12.10 -3.74 -16.96
N TRP A 50 12.99 -3.36 -17.87
CA TRP A 50 12.71 -3.28 -19.29
C TRP A 50 13.95 -3.57 -20.13
N ASN A 51 13.77 -3.69 -21.45
CA ASN A 51 14.90 -3.79 -22.37
C ASN A 51 15.68 -2.47 -22.39
N GLY A 52 16.71 -2.36 -21.56
CA GLY A 52 17.48 -1.14 -21.35
C GLY A 52 17.84 -0.87 -19.90
N GLY A 53 17.27 -1.58 -18.92
CA GLY A 53 17.69 -1.50 -17.53
C GLY A 53 16.60 -1.82 -16.52
N GLU A 54 16.89 -1.42 -15.27
CA GLU A 54 15.99 -1.52 -14.13
C GLU A 54 16.00 -0.19 -13.37
N ALA A 55 14.88 0.17 -12.77
CA ALA A 55 14.79 1.27 -11.82
C ALA A 55 13.92 0.90 -10.60
N VAL A 56 14.32 1.37 -9.43
CA VAL A 56 13.51 1.29 -8.21
C VAL A 56 12.32 2.23 -8.32
N VAL A 57 11.14 1.75 -7.94
CA VAL A 57 9.94 2.60 -7.82
C VAL A 57 9.95 3.27 -6.45
N THR A 58 9.97 4.61 -6.45
CA THR A 58 10.12 5.45 -5.23
C THR A 58 8.80 6.04 -4.74
N GLY A 59 7.70 5.75 -5.43
CA GLY A 59 6.36 6.11 -5.02
C GLY A 59 5.45 6.40 -6.20
N PHE A 60 4.26 6.89 -5.87
CA PHE A 60 3.16 6.98 -6.81
C PHE A 60 2.51 8.36 -6.77
N GLU A 61 1.99 8.79 -7.91
CA GLU A 61 1.30 10.07 -8.05
C GLU A 61 0.07 9.87 -8.96
N LEU A 62 -1.13 10.16 -8.44
CA LEU A 62 -2.36 10.09 -9.23
C LEU A 62 -2.65 11.48 -9.82
N THR A 63 -2.39 11.64 -11.11
CA THR A 63 -2.56 12.91 -11.83
C THR A 63 -3.30 12.66 -13.14
N GLU A 64 -4.31 13.47 -13.44
CA GLU A 64 -5.15 13.34 -14.65
C GLU A 64 -5.77 11.94 -14.84
N GLY A 65 -6.14 11.30 -13.71
CA GLY A 65 -6.73 9.95 -13.72
C GLY A 65 -5.74 8.83 -14.05
N ARG A 66 -4.44 9.11 -14.09
CA ARG A 66 -3.37 8.12 -14.33
C ARG A 66 -2.47 7.98 -13.12
N LEU A 67 -2.13 6.73 -12.79
CA LEU A 67 -1.19 6.43 -11.73
C LEU A 67 0.25 6.44 -12.29
N TRP A 68 0.99 7.49 -11.96
CA TRP A 68 2.39 7.63 -12.29
C TRP A 68 3.25 6.91 -11.24
N HIS A 69 4.17 6.09 -11.72
CA HIS A 69 5.19 5.39 -10.91
C HIS A 69 6.47 6.20 -11.00
N ARG A 70 6.94 6.77 -9.89
CA ARG A 70 8.19 7.52 -9.82
C ARG A 70 9.37 6.56 -9.78
N LEU A 71 10.39 6.83 -10.58
CA LEU A 71 11.58 6.00 -10.73
C LEU A 71 12.79 6.69 -10.07
N ALA A 72 13.63 5.92 -9.37
CA ALA A 72 14.82 6.45 -8.70
C ALA A 72 15.88 6.98 -9.68
N THR A 73 15.94 6.38 -10.87
CA THR A 73 16.84 6.78 -11.94
C THR A 73 16.04 7.36 -13.11
N PRO A 74 16.53 8.45 -13.75
CA PRO A 74 15.91 8.94 -14.96
C PRO A 74 15.97 7.88 -16.06
N GLY A 75 14.80 7.51 -16.58
CA GLY A 75 14.65 6.64 -17.74
C GLY A 75 13.29 6.88 -18.37
N GLU A 76 13.15 6.48 -19.63
CA GLU A 76 11.87 6.47 -20.34
C GLU A 76 11.59 5.04 -20.82
N PRO A 77 11.18 4.13 -19.91
CA PRO A 77 10.80 2.78 -20.30
C PRO A 77 9.71 2.82 -21.37
N SER A 78 9.75 1.91 -22.33
CA SER A 78 8.75 1.81 -23.38
C SER A 78 8.47 0.35 -23.73
N GLY A 79 7.30 0.10 -24.33
CA GLY A 79 6.91 -1.26 -24.72
C GLY A 79 6.55 -2.13 -23.51
N ARG A 80 7.04 -3.39 -23.51
CA ARG A 80 6.80 -4.36 -22.44
C ARG A 80 7.81 -4.20 -21.32
N VAL A 81 7.33 -4.28 -20.09
CA VAL A 81 8.11 -4.13 -18.86
C VAL A 81 7.67 -5.17 -17.83
N GLU A 82 8.59 -5.61 -16.98
CA GLU A 82 8.30 -6.45 -15.82
C GLU A 82 8.25 -5.56 -14.57
N VAL A 83 7.15 -5.66 -13.83
CA VAL A 83 6.96 -4.99 -12.54
C VAL A 83 7.14 -6.02 -11.44
N VAL A 84 7.98 -5.73 -10.45
CA VAL A 84 8.27 -6.65 -9.34
C VAL A 84 8.07 -5.92 -8.02
N VAL A 85 7.07 -6.35 -7.25
CA VAL A 85 6.79 -5.90 -5.89
C VAL A 85 7.72 -6.61 -4.91
N ASP A 86 8.19 -5.91 -3.87
CA ASP A 86 8.87 -6.50 -2.73
C ASP A 86 7.89 -7.38 -1.92
N PRO A 87 8.02 -8.72 -1.97
CA PRO A 87 7.06 -9.62 -1.33
C PRO A 87 7.11 -9.53 0.20
N THR A 88 8.28 -9.25 0.77
CA THR A 88 8.46 -9.17 2.22
C THR A 88 7.75 -7.93 2.74
N PHE A 89 7.97 -6.78 2.09
CA PHE A 89 7.31 -5.54 2.47
C PHE A 89 5.79 -5.62 2.28
N ARG A 90 5.33 -6.19 1.16
CA ARG A 90 3.90 -6.39 0.91
C ARG A 90 3.26 -7.25 2.01
N THR A 91 3.88 -8.37 2.34
CA THR A 91 3.36 -9.30 3.36
C THR A 91 3.20 -8.60 4.70
N MET A 92 4.26 -7.92 5.17
CA MET A 92 4.23 -7.14 6.41
C MET A 92 3.09 -6.11 6.40
N MET A 93 2.95 -5.34 5.32
CA MET A 93 1.89 -4.34 5.20
C MET A 93 0.48 -4.96 5.23
N THR A 94 0.27 -6.09 4.56
CA THR A 94 -1.02 -6.79 4.57
C THR A 94 -1.35 -7.42 5.92
N GLU A 95 -0.34 -7.93 6.64
CA GLU A 95 -0.51 -8.44 8.00
C GLU A 95 -0.89 -7.32 8.96
N LEU A 96 -0.17 -6.18 8.92
CA LEU A 96 -0.51 -5.01 9.71
C LEU A 96 -1.91 -4.49 9.40
N HIS A 97 -2.27 -4.39 8.12
CA HIS A 97 -3.60 -3.92 7.70
C HIS A 97 -4.71 -4.87 8.20
N THR A 98 -4.48 -6.18 8.12
CA THR A 98 -5.43 -7.16 8.65
C THR A 98 -5.55 -7.02 10.17
N GLY A 99 -4.41 -6.87 10.86
CA GLY A 99 -4.34 -6.65 12.30
C GLY A 99 -5.10 -5.40 12.75
N THR A 100 -5.03 -4.30 11.99
CA THR A 100 -5.79 -3.08 12.31
C THR A 100 -7.30 -3.29 12.17
N HIS A 101 -7.79 -4.08 11.21
CA HIS A 101 -9.22 -4.42 11.17
C HIS A 101 -9.65 -5.30 12.35
N VAL A 102 -8.80 -6.24 12.78
CA VAL A 102 -9.08 -7.06 13.96
C VAL A 102 -9.13 -6.19 15.22
N LEU A 103 -8.15 -5.31 15.43
CA LEU A 103 -8.13 -4.37 16.54
C LEU A 103 -9.35 -3.45 16.53
N ASN A 104 -9.71 -2.91 15.37
CA ASN A 104 -10.92 -2.11 15.20
C ASN A 104 -12.18 -2.87 15.65
N ALA A 105 -12.34 -4.12 15.21
CA ALA A 105 -13.49 -4.93 15.59
C ALA A 105 -13.56 -5.17 17.10
N LEU A 106 -12.42 -5.44 17.75
CA LEU A 106 -12.34 -5.63 19.20
C LEU A 106 -12.69 -4.36 19.95
N VAL A 107 -12.11 -3.22 19.56
CA VAL A 107 -12.41 -1.91 20.18
C VAL A 107 -13.88 -1.56 19.99
N TYR A 108 -14.43 -1.73 18.79
CA TYR A 108 -15.84 -1.47 18.52
C TYR A 108 -16.77 -2.30 19.42
N GLN A 109 -16.51 -3.59 19.58
CA GLN A 109 -17.31 -4.48 20.41
C GLN A 109 -17.20 -4.16 21.90
N GLN A 110 -16.02 -3.78 22.37
CA GLN A 110 -15.80 -3.51 23.79
C GLN A 110 -16.21 -2.08 24.17
N PHE A 111 -15.87 -1.07 23.37
CA PHE A 111 -16.01 0.33 23.73
C PHE A 111 -17.24 0.97 23.07
N GLN A 112 -18.43 0.37 23.29
CA GLN A 112 -19.73 0.96 22.92
C GLN A 112 -19.84 1.41 21.45
N GLY A 113 -19.21 0.69 20.53
CA GLY A 113 -19.21 1.04 19.12
C GLY A 113 -18.29 2.21 18.77
N ALA A 114 -17.26 2.47 19.59
CA ALA A 114 -16.22 3.45 19.32
C ALA A 114 -15.68 3.32 17.89
N LEU A 115 -15.56 4.46 17.22
CA LEU A 115 -15.18 4.53 15.81
C LEU A 115 -13.71 4.90 15.65
N VAL A 116 -13.10 4.36 14.59
CA VAL A 116 -11.75 4.75 14.16
C VAL A 116 -11.76 6.20 13.70
N THR A 117 -10.83 6.99 14.24
CA THR A 117 -10.59 8.38 13.84
C THR A 117 -9.28 8.53 13.06
N GLY A 118 -8.37 7.56 13.18
CA GLY A 118 -7.10 7.56 12.46
C GLY A 118 -6.46 6.17 12.40
N ALA A 119 -5.68 5.92 11.35
CA ALA A 119 -4.89 4.70 11.21
C ALA A 119 -3.59 4.99 10.47
N GLN A 120 -2.50 4.36 10.90
CA GLN A 120 -1.19 4.50 10.29
C GLN A 120 -0.42 3.18 10.42
N LEU A 121 0.18 2.73 9.32
CA LEU A 121 1.07 1.57 9.28
C LEU A 121 2.48 2.08 8.92
N ASN A 122 3.49 1.57 9.61
CA ASN A 122 4.88 2.00 9.45
C ASN A 122 5.74 0.88 8.86
N ASP A 123 6.87 1.26 8.25
CA ASP A 123 7.78 0.32 7.59
C ASP A 123 8.72 -0.42 8.56
N ASP A 124 8.67 -0.10 9.84
CA ASP A 124 9.35 -0.79 10.93
C ASP A 124 8.53 -1.95 11.53
N GLY A 125 7.37 -2.26 10.94
CA GLY A 125 6.47 -3.31 11.40
C GLY A 125 5.51 -2.85 12.51
N THR A 126 5.43 -1.55 12.82
CA THR A 126 4.45 -1.02 13.77
C THR A 126 3.21 -0.48 13.08
N ALA A 127 2.09 -0.47 13.78
CA ALA A 127 0.86 0.21 13.36
C ALA A 127 0.20 0.92 14.54
N ARG A 128 -0.52 2.00 14.25
CA ARG A 128 -1.30 2.78 15.22
C ARG A 128 -2.73 2.93 14.72
N MET A 129 -3.67 2.81 15.65
CA MET A 129 -5.07 3.16 15.45
C MET A 129 -5.52 4.14 16.52
N ASP A 130 -6.25 5.16 16.09
CA ASP A 130 -6.84 6.17 16.95
C ASP A 130 -8.36 5.96 16.96
N PHE A 131 -8.97 6.08 18.13
CA PHE A 131 -10.40 5.85 18.33
C PHE A 131 -11.02 7.00 19.13
N ASP A 132 -12.30 7.30 18.84
CA ASP A 132 -13.13 8.15 19.70
C ASP A 132 -13.70 7.29 20.83
N LEU A 133 -13.01 7.29 21.98
CA LEU A 133 -13.35 6.49 23.15
C LEU A 133 -14.05 7.36 24.20
N PRO A 134 -15.40 7.34 24.27
CA PRO A 134 -16.09 7.91 25.42
C PRO A 134 -15.71 7.12 26.68
N ASP A 135 -15.34 7.83 27.74
CA ASP A 135 -14.96 7.27 29.05
C ASP A 135 -13.80 6.25 28.98
N ALA A 136 -12.62 6.71 28.53
CA ALA A 136 -11.42 5.89 28.38
C ALA A 136 -11.08 5.07 29.65
N ASP A 137 -11.02 3.75 29.49
CA ASP A 137 -10.64 2.78 30.52
C ASP A 137 -9.34 2.08 30.13
N ASN A 138 -8.24 2.47 30.78
CA ASN A 138 -6.91 1.96 30.48
C ASN A 138 -6.72 0.48 30.82
N ASP A 139 -7.43 -0.03 31.84
CA ASP A 139 -7.29 -1.43 32.23
C ASP A 139 -8.01 -2.32 31.23
N ARG A 140 -9.16 -1.88 30.75
CA ARG A 140 -9.87 -2.55 29.66
C ARG A 140 -9.09 -2.51 28.33
N LEU A 141 -8.41 -1.40 28.03
CA LEU A 141 -7.54 -1.30 26.85
C LEU A 141 -6.40 -2.32 26.90
N ARG A 142 -5.72 -2.45 28.06
CA ARG A 142 -4.66 -3.45 28.25
C ARG A 142 -5.19 -4.89 28.14
N ALA A 143 -6.43 -5.13 28.55
CA ALA A 143 -7.05 -6.45 28.45
C ALA A 143 -7.39 -6.88 27.02
N LEU A 144 -7.27 -6.01 26.01
CA LEU A 144 -7.47 -6.38 24.60
C LEU A 144 -6.38 -7.29 24.04
N GLU A 145 -5.18 -7.28 24.64
CA GLU A 145 -4.03 -8.09 24.19
C GLU A 145 -3.93 -9.46 24.89
N ALA A 146 -4.77 -9.71 25.89
CA ALA A 146 -4.75 -10.92 26.74
C ALA A 146 -5.54 -12.08 26.12
#